data_AF-A0A428J6R7-F1
#
_entry.id   AF-A0A428J6R7-F1
#
_cell.length_a   1.000
_cell.length_b   1.000
_cell.length_c   1.000
_cell.angle_alpha   90.00
_cell.angle_beta   90.00
_cell.angle_gamma   90.00
#
_symmetry.space_group_name_H-M   'P 1'
#
loop_
_entity.id
_entity.type
_entity.pdbx_description
1 polymer ?
#
loop_
_entity_poly.entity_id
_entity_poly.type
_entity_poly.pdbx_seq_one_letter_code
_entity_poly.pdbx_strand_id
1 'polypeptide(L)'
;MLKEGIYEEIINEKLKDELSTLDGFDIGTEKLDTEEARKLLSSYISNITRRALSYVRENETDDKQALLNQIRTCNDIIHVLSEQLDETEFKSLKIEEEGEVLTSIYSKMNSVRSIRKGEVIRPITPISQSSLFTGSNYEPNMLGELKKEILTADSIDMLVSFIKWSGLRCIMEELEAFTAQPGKKLRVITTSYMEATDYKAIYELSRLPNTDIKVSYDVERTRLHAKAYLFKRETGFSTAYIGSSNLSNPALTSGLEWNIKVTEKDSFDIVRKFEATFESYWNDNEFQHFDSTNQDDQNRLKSALSKNKQQTDQSLPFLFAIQPDDTGVFFTHL
;
A
#
# COMPACT_ATOMS: atom_id res chain seq x y z
N MET A 1 -29.02 17.47 -5.74
CA MET A 1 -29.27 18.42 -4.63
C MET A 1 -28.04 18.42 -3.75
N LEU A 2 -27.40 19.58 -3.65
CA LEU A 2 -26.29 19.81 -2.73
C LEU A 2 -26.74 19.58 -1.28
N LYS A 3 -25.82 19.10 -0.45
CA LYS A 3 -26.01 18.85 0.97
C LYS A 3 -25.12 19.79 1.79
N GLU A 4 -25.51 20.12 3.01
CA GLU A 4 -24.60 20.82 3.92
C GLU A 4 -23.40 19.93 4.23
N GLY A 5 -22.19 20.48 4.17
CA GLY A 5 -20.95 19.73 4.37
C GLY A 5 -19.73 20.40 3.73
N ILE A 6 -18.60 19.67 3.76
CA ILE A 6 -17.33 20.10 3.17
C ILE A 6 -17.26 19.62 1.74
N TYR A 7 -16.80 20.50 0.85
CA TYR A 7 -16.56 20.21 -0.56
C TYR A 7 -15.13 20.56 -0.92
N GLU A 8 -14.50 19.70 -1.71
CA GLU A 8 -13.18 19.92 -2.32
C GLU A 8 -13.28 19.57 -3.81
N GLU A 9 -14.12 20.33 -4.54
CA GLU A 9 -14.37 20.16 -5.98
C GLU A 9 -14.26 21.50 -6.71
N ILE A 10 -13.79 21.45 -7.95
CA ILE A 10 -13.78 22.60 -8.86
C ILE A 10 -15.22 23.00 -9.17
N ILE A 11 -15.54 24.29 -8.98
CA ILE A 11 -16.82 24.88 -9.37
C ILE A 11 -16.92 24.90 -10.90
N ASN A 12 -17.61 23.90 -11.44
CA ASN A 12 -18.00 23.83 -12.85
C ASN A 12 -19.36 24.52 -13.10
N GLU A 13 -19.78 24.64 -14.36
CA GLU A 13 -21.02 25.34 -14.73
C GLU A 13 -22.25 24.77 -14.01
N LYS A 14 -22.38 23.43 -13.97
CA LYS A 14 -23.48 22.77 -13.27
C LYS A 14 -23.48 23.11 -11.77
N LEU A 15 -22.32 23.03 -11.11
CA LEU A 15 -22.23 23.33 -9.68
C LEU A 15 -22.51 24.81 -9.41
N LYS A 16 -22.05 25.71 -10.29
CA LYS A 16 -22.34 27.14 -10.21
C LYS A 16 -23.85 27.42 -10.29
N ASP A 17 -24.54 26.75 -11.21
CA ASP A 17 -25.99 26.88 -11.34
C ASP A 17 -26.70 26.33 -10.09
N GLU A 18 -26.30 25.15 -9.59
CA GLU A 18 -26.86 24.59 -8.35
C GLU A 18 -26.64 25.52 -7.14
N LEU A 19 -25.44 26.09 -6.99
CA LEU A 19 -25.11 27.05 -5.92
C LEU A 19 -25.95 28.32 -6.02
N SER A 20 -26.26 28.80 -7.24
CA SER A 20 -27.07 30.01 -7.46
C SER A 20 -28.53 29.88 -6.98
N THR A 21 -29.01 28.63 -6.83
CA THR A 21 -30.36 28.33 -6.34
C THR A 21 -30.45 28.17 -4.82
N LEU A 22 -29.31 28.18 -4.12
CA LEU A 22 -29.27 28.08 -2.67
C LEU A 22 -29.52 29.46 -2.05
N ASP A 23 -30.56 29.55 -1.24
CA ASP A 23 -30.87 30.73 -0.42
C ASP A 23 -30.70 30.39 1.06
N GLY A 24 -30.13 31.31 1.84
CA GLY A 24 -29.89 31.14 3.28
C GLY A 24 -28.70 30.25 3.68
N PHE A 25 -27.82 29.89 2.74
CA PHE A 25 -26.59 29.13 3.01
C PHE A 25 -25.35 30.03 2.95
N ASP A 26 -24.37 29.79 3.82
CA ASP A 26 -23.04 30.38 3.72
C ASP A 26 -22.16 29.52 2.80
N ILE A 27 -21.57 30.13 1.76
CA ILE A 27 -20.82 29.43 0.71
C ILE A 27 -19.35 29.83 0.80
N GLY A 28 -18.52 28.93 1.33
CA GLY A 28 -17.07 29.07 1.33
C GLY A 28 -16.46 28.74 -0.03
N THR A 29 -15.61 29.62 -0.56
CA THR A 29 -14.85 29.37 -1.80
C THR A 29 -13.41 29.83 -1.65
N GLU A 30 -12.49 29.10 -2.28
CA GLU A 30 -11.06 29.44 -2.35
C GLU A 30 -10.61 29.55 -3.80
N LYS A 31 -9.58 30.36 -4.07
CA LYS A 31 -8.98 30.45 -5.41
C LYS A 31 -8.05 29.27 -5.62
N LEU A 32 -7.95 28.81 -6.87
CA LEU A 32 -6.95 27.81 -7.24
C LEU A 32 -5.53 28.36 -7.00
N ASP A 33 -4.77 27.67 -6.17
CA ASP A 33 -3.35 27.92 -5.96
C ASP A 33 -2.54 27.44 -7.17
N THR A 34 -1.52 28.20 -7.58
CA THR A 34 -0.75 27.90 -8.80
C THR A 34 0.10 26.64 -8.72
N GLU A 35 0.55 26.27 -7.52
CA GLU A 35 1.34 25.05 -7.30
C GLU A 35 0.42 23.82 -7.19
N GLU A 36 -0.74 23.94 -6.54
CA GLU A 36 -1.69 22.83 -6.37
C GLU A 36 -2.66 22.63 -7.55
N ALA A 37 -2.90 23.67 -8.36
CA ALA A 37 -3.84 23.65 -9.47
C ALA A 37 -3.60 22.50 -10.43
N ARG A 38 -2.33 22.15 -10.70
CA ARG A 38 -2.00 21.05 -11.62
C ARG A 38 -2.62 19.74 -11.15
N LYS A 39 -2.49 19.41 -9.87
CA LYS A 39 -3.01 18.17 -9.28
C LYS A 39 -4.54 18.15 -9.26
N LEU A 40 -5.17 19.25 -8.88
CA LEU A 40 -6.62 19.40 -8.86
C LEU A 40 -7.22 19.28 -10.27
N LEU A 41 -6.65 20.01 -11.25
CA LEU A 41 -7.12 20.01 -12.64
C LEU A 41 -6.92 18.65 -13.32
N SER A 42 -5.77 17.99 -13.13
CA SER A 42 -5.55 16.64 -13.65
C SER A 42 -6.54 15.63 -13.07
N SER A 43 -6.86 15.73 -11.78
CA SER A 43 -7.85 14.87 -11.13
C SER A 43 -9.26 15.11 -11.68
N TYR A 44 -9.61 16.37 -11.91
CA TYR A 44 -10.89 16.77 -12.51
C TYR A 44 -11.04 16.22 -13.95
N ILE A 45 -10.03 16.42 -14.79
CA ILE A 45 -10.01 15.87 -16.16
C ILE A 45 -10.07 14.35 -16.15
N SER A 46 -9.31 13.67 -15.28
CA SER A 46 -9.37 12.21 -15.15
C SER A 46 -10.80 11.70 -14.84
N ASN A 47 -11.55 12.42 -13.99
CA ASN A 47 -12.94 12.10 -13.71
C ASN A 47 -13.86 12.31 -14.91
N ILE A 48 -13.67 13.39 -15.68
CA ILE A 48 -14.41 13.62 -16.92
C ILE A 48 -14.12 12.50 -17.94
N THR A 49 -12.84 12.18 -18.14
CA THR A 49 -12.41 11.12 -19.06
C THR A 49 -13.03 9.78 -18.69
N ARG A 50 -13.05 9.40 -17.40
CA ARG A 50 -13.74 8.17 -16.94
C ARG A 50 -15.21 8.16 -17.32
N ARG A 51 -15.94 9.25 -17.06
CA ARG A 51 -17.37 9.36 -17.40
C ARG A 51 -17.60 9.26 -18.91
N ALA A 52 -16.77 9.94 -19.71
CA ALA A 52 -16.85 9.88 -21.17
C ALA A 52 -16.60 8.45 -21.69
N LEU A 53 -15.57 7.77 -21.18
CA LEU A 53 -15.26 6.38 -21.58
C LEU A 53 -16.35 5.39 -21.16
N SER A 54 -16.96 5.56 -19.98
CA SER A 54 -18.13 4.77 -19.57
C SER A 54 -19.31 4.97 -20.53
N TYR A 55 -19.62 6.22 -20.89
CA TYR A 55 -20.69 6.52 -21.84
C TYR A 55 -20.42 5.93 -23.23
N VAL A 56 -19.17 6.02 -23.72
CA VAL A 56 -18.76 5.39 -24.99
C VAL A 56 -18.94 3.88 -24.94
N ARG A 57 -18.57 3.23 -23.83
CA ARG A 57 -18.73 1.79 -23.63
C ARG A 57 -20.20 1.37 -23.59
N GLU A 58 -21.04 2.12 -22.89
CA GLU A 58 -22.47 1.80 -22.70
C GLU A 58 -23.30 1.97 -23.99
N ASN A 59 -22.83 2.80 -24.93
CA ASN A 59 -23.52 3.04 -26.20
C ASN A 59 -23.19 2.01 -27.30
N GLU A 60 -22.29 1.06 -27.06
CA GLU A 60 -21.90 0.04 -28.03
C GLU A 60 -22.16 -1.36 -27.47
N THR A 61 -22.82 -2.20 -28.27
CA THR A 61 -23.20 -3.56 -27.85
C THR A 61 -22.09 -4.57 -28.10
N ASP A 62 -21.23 -4.34 -29.10
CA ASP A 62 -20.08 -5.19 -29.38
C ASP A 62 -18.85 -4.80 -28.55
N ASP A 63 -18.34 -5.73 -27.74
CA ASP A 63 -17.21 -5.48 -26.82
C ASP A 63 -15.94 -5.03 -27.53
N LYS A 64 -15.65 -5.58 -28.72
CA LYS A 64 -14.45 -5.23 -29.48
C LYS A 64 -14.57 -3.83 -30.07
N GLN A 65 -15.73 -3.50 -30.63
CA GLN A 65 -16.00 -2.17 -31.16
C GLN A 65 -16.04 -1.12 -30.05
N ALA A 66 -16.59 -1.45 -28.88
CA ALA A 66 -16.59 -0.57 -27.72
C ALA A 66 -15.16 -0.24 -27.28
N LEU A 67 -14.28 -1.24 -27.20
CA LEU A 67 -12.86 -1.03 -26.90
C LEU A 67 -12.18 -0.14 -27.93
N LEU A 68 -12.39 -0.38 -29.23
CA LEU A 68 -11.83 0.46 -30.30
C LEU A 68 -12.33 1.92 -30.20
N ASN A 69 -13.60 2.12 -29.90
CA ASN A 69 -14.17 3.46 -29.72
C ASN A 69 -13.59 4.17 -28.48
N GLN A 70 -13.35 3.44 -27.40
CA GLN A 70 -12.65 3.96 -26.22
C GLN A 70 -11.20 4.35 -26.54
N ILE A 71 -10.45 3.51 -27.27
CA ILE A 71 -9.07 3.81 -27.71
C ILE A 71 -9.05 5.06 -28.59
N ARG A 72 -10.00 5.19 -29.53
CA ARG A 72 -10.15 6.40 -30.36
C ARG A 72 -10.39 7.64 -29.51
N THR A 73 -11.33 7.57 -28.57
CA THR A 73 -11.63 8.67 -27.64
C THR A 73 -10.39 9.09 -26.85
N CYS A 74 -9.59 8.14 -26.35
CA CYS A 74 -8.33 8.44 -25.67
C CYS A 74 -7.33 9.13 -26.61
N ASN A 75 -7.18 8.64 -27.84
CA ASN A 75 -6.28 9.23 -28.83
C ASN A 75 -6.73 10.66 -29.24
N ASP A 76 -8.03 10.94 -29.28
CA ASP A 76 -8.56 12.29 -29.51
C ASP A 76 -8.19 13.24 -28.36
N ILE A 77 -8.30 12.78 -27.11
CA ILE A 77 -7.86 13.55 -25.94
C ILE A 77 -6.34 13.81 -25.99
N ILE A 78 -5.55 12.78 -26.31
CA ILE A 78 -4.09 12.90 -26.45
C ILE A 78 -3.74 13.92 -27.55
N HIS A 79 -4.48 13.94 -28.66
CA HIS A 79 -4.30 14.93 -29.73
C HIS A 79 -4.59 16.35 -29.25
N VAL A 80 -5.63 16.59 -28.47
CA VAL A 80 -5.91 17.93 -27.92
C VAL A 80 -4.79 18.37 -26.97
N LEU A 81 -4.28 17.46 -26.13
CA LEU A 81 -3.19 17.77 -25.21
C LEU A 81 -1.86 18.01 -25.94
N SER A 82 -1.66 17.36 -27.08
CA SER A 82 -0.41 17.48 -27.83
C SER A 82 -0.22 18.79 -28.55
N GLU A 83 -1.26 19.60 -28.72
CA GLU A 83 -1.11 20.98 -29.20
C GLU A 83 -0.25 21.83 -28.25
N GLN A 84 -0.09 21.39 -26.99
CA GLN A 84 0.78 22.01 -25.98
C GLN A 84 2.13 21.30 -25.84
N LEU A 85 2.37 20.23 -26.58
CA LEU A 85 3.57 19.41 -26.56
C LEU A 85 4.27 19.50 -27.92
N ASP A 86 5.52 19.05 -28.00
CA ASP A 86 6.18 18.92 -29.29
C ASP A 86 5.71 17.66 -30.05
N GLU A 87 5.96 17.62 -31.38
CA GLU A 87 5.52 16.53 -32.25
C GLU A 87 6.14 15.18 -31.86
N THR A 88 7.34 15.19 -31.27
CA THR A 88 8.02 13.97 -30.85
C THR A 88 7.40 13.36 -29.59
N GLU A 89 7.04 14.20 -28.62
CA GLU A 89 6.35 13.83 -27.40
C GLU A 89 4.93 13.33 -27.71
N PHE A 90 4.21 14.00 -28.62
CA PHE A 90 2.89 13.54 -29.05
C PHE A 90 2.88 12.11 -29.58
N LYS A 91 3.77 11.81 -30.53
CA LYS A 91 3.81 10.49 -31.18
C LYS A 91 4.05 9.37 -30.16
N SER A 92 4.80 9.67 -29.10
CA SER A 92 5.12 8.71 -28.03
C SER A 92 3.94 8.38 -27.11
N LEU A 93 2.89 9.20 -27.09
CA LEU A 93 1.77 9.07 -26.15
C LEU A 93 0.57 8.33 -26.76
N LYS A 94 0.54 8.15 -28.08
CA LYS A 94 -0.59 7.51 -28.79
C LYS A 94 -0.75 6.04 -28.38
N ILE A 95 -1.98 5.63 -28.15
CA ILE A 95 -2.34 4.25 -27.84
C ILE A 95 -2.50 3.45 -29.15
N GLU A 96 -1.82 2.31 -29.22
CA GLU A 96 -1.93 1.35 -30.34
C GLU A 96 -3.31 0.67 -30.39
N GLU A 97 -3.77 0.33 -31.59
CA GLU A 97 -5.14 -0.17 -31.82
C GLU A 97 -5.38 -1.56 -31.23
N GLU A 98 -4.31 -2.33 -31.00
CA GLU A 98 -4.36 -3.64 -30.36
C GLU A 98 -4.78 -3.56 -28.89
N GLY A 99 -4.65 -2.40 -28.23
CA GLY A 99 -5.12 -2.19 -26.86
C GLY A 99 -4.39 -3.04 -25.81
N GLU A 100 -3.10 -3.31 -26.02
CA GLU A 100 -2.33 -4.19 -25.15
C GLU A 100 -1.74 -3.45 -23.93
N VAL A 101 -1.55 -4.20 -22.84
CA VAL A 101 -0.88 -3.72 -21.63
C VAL A 101 0.42 -4.48 -21.45
N LEU A 102 1.53 -3.75 -21.34
CA LEU A 102 2.82 -4.37 -21.01
C LEU A 102 2.78 -4.91 -19.58
N THR A 103 2.95 -6.23 -19.43
CA THR A 103 2.86 -6.90 -18.12
C THR A 103 4.20 -7.41 -17.59
N SER A 104 5.18 -7.65 -18.46
CA SER A 104 6.52 -8.08 -18.06
C SER A 104 7.53 -7.99 -19.21
N ILE A 105 8.81 -7.86 -18.87
CA ILE A 105 9.95 -7.99 -19.78
C ILE A 105 10.98 -8.91 -19.13
N TYR A 106 11.41 -9.96 -19.83
CA TYR A 106 12.47 -10.87 -19.37
C TYR A 106 13.46 -11.18 -20.49
N SER A 107 14.75 -11.30 -20.14
CA SER A 107 15.79 -11.70 -21.09
C SER A 107 15.67 -13.19 -21.45
N LYS A 108 15.66 -13.50 -22.76
CA LYS A 108 15.58 -14.87 -23.28
C LYS A 108 16.80 -15.74 -22.90
N MET A 109 17.97 -15.13 -22.67
CA MET A 109 19.25 -15.85 -22.47
C MET A 109 19.58 -16.16 -21.01
N ASN A 110 19.14 -15.33 -20.06
CA ASN A 110 19.52 -15.44 -18.64
C ASN A 110 18.36 -15.88 -17.73
N SER A 111 17.19 -16.19 -18.30
CA SER A 111 16.07 -16.65 -17.49
C SER A 111 16.05 -18.17 -17.43
N VAL A 112 16.15 -18.76 -16.23
CA VAL A 112 15.76 -20.17 -16.00
C VAL A 112 14.30 -20.43 -16.49
N ARG A 113 13.54 -19.35 -16.73
CA ARG A 113 12.18 -19.30 -17.30
C ARG A 113 12.09 -19.53 -18.82
N SER A 114 13.16 -19.43 -19.62
CA SER A 114 13.07 -19.82 -21.04
C SER A 114 13.04 -21.36 -21.22
N ILE A 115 13.33 -22.11 -20.15
CA ILE A 115 13.34 -23.58 -20.13
C ILE A 115 12.05 -24.15 -19.51
N ARG A 116 11.42 -23.43 -18.56
CA ARG A 116 10.10 -23.78 -18.00
C ARG A 116 9.08 -22.78 -18.51
N LYS A 117 8.08 -23.24 -19.30
CA LYS A 117 6.83 -22.52 -19.61
C LYS A 117 6.03 -22.23 -18.32
N GLY A 118 6.63 -21.56 -17.34
CA GLY A 118 5.97 -21.15 -16.11
C GLY A 118 5.22 -19.85 -16.34
N GLU A 119 4.05 -19.73 -15.73
CA GLU A 119 3.32 -18.48 -15.67
C GLU A 119 4.17 -17.37 -15.04
N VAL A 120 4.00 -16.14 -15.53
CA VAL A 120 4.66 -14.97 -14.94
C VAL A 120 4.10 -14.74 -13.54
N ILE A 121 4.95 -14.84 -12.54
CA ILE A 121 4.59 -14.52 -11.16
C ILE A 121 4.33 -13.02 -11.10
N ARG A 122 3.11 -12.64 -10.70
CA ARG A 122 2.70 -11.27 -10.42
C ARG A 122 1.55 -11.25 -9.39
N PRO A 123 1.43 -10.18 -8.59
CA PRO A 123 0.26 -9.97 -7.74
C PRO A 123 -1.05 -10.11 -8.54
N ILE A 124 -2.09 -10.64 -7.89
CA ILE A 124 -3.45 -10.77 -8.46
C ILE A 124 -4.04 -9.38 -8.63
N THR A 125 -3.87 -8.53 -7.63
CA THR A 125 -4.29 -7.13 -7.73
C THR A 125 -3.34 -6.37 -8.67
N PRO A 126 -3.85 -5.44 -9.50
CA PRO A 126 -3.01 -4.63 -10.37
C PRO A 126 -1.93 -3.90 -9.57
N ILE A 127 -0.70 -3.85 -10.10
CA ILE A 127 0.41 -3.08 -9.51
C ILE A 127 0.41 -1.61 -9.97
N SER A 128 -0.61 -1.21 -10.73
CA SER A 128 -0.84 0.16 -11.20
C SER A 128 -2.02 0.85 -10.54
N GLN A 129 -2.78 0.16 -9.68
CA GLN A 129 -3.97 0.68 -9.01
C GLN A 129 -3.96 0.24 -7.55
N SER A 130 -4.32 1.15 -6.64
CA SER A 130 -4.43 0.82 -5.22
C SER A 130 -5.59 -0.14 -4.97
N SER A 131 -5.53 -0.90 -3.87
CA SER A 131 -6.56 -1.89 -3.51
C SER A 131 -6.71 -1.97 -1.99
N LEU A 132 -7.95 -2.17 -1.52
CA LEU A 132 -8.26 -2.43 -0.12
C LEU A 132 -8.40 -3.93 0.12
N PHE A 133 -7.83 -4.39 1.23
CA PHE A 133 -7.94 -5.76 1.73
C PHE A 133 -8.62 -5.70 3.08
N THR A 134 -9.72 -6.43 3.26
CA THR A 134 -10.55 -6.43 4.47
C THR A 134 -10.64 -7.80 5.14
N GLY A 135 -9.96 -8.81 4.59
CA GLY A 135 -10.03 -10.19 5.07
C GLY A 135 -11.27 -10.95 4.59
N SER A 136 -11.97 -10.43 3.58
CA SER A 136 -13.14 -11.09 2.96
C SER A 136 -12.73 -12.32 2.15
N ASN A 137 -13.56 -13.38 2.18
CA ASN A 137 -13.35 -14.59 1.39
C ASN A 137 -13.44 -14.38 -0.14
N TYR A 138 -13.99 -13.24 -0.57
CA TYR A 138 -14.14 -12.89 -1.98
C TYR A 138 -12.99 -12.02 -2.51
N GLU A 139 -12.06 -11.61 -1.64
CA GLU A 139 -10.90 -10.80 -2.00
C GLU A 139 -9.65 -11.65 -2.17
N PRO A 140 -8.67 -11.21 -2.99
CA PRO A 140 -7.35 -11.82 -3.01
C PRO A 140 -6.75 -11.83 -1.61
N ASN A 141 -6.27 -13.00 -1.19
CA ASN A 141 -5.68 -13.15 0.12
C ASN A 141 -4.34 -12.37 0.23
N MET A 142 -4.17 -11.59 1.31
CA MET A 142 -2.98 -10.78 1.55
C MET A 142 -1.68 -11.60 1.57
N LEU A 143 -1.66 -12.78 2.20
CA LEU A 143 -0.49 -13.68 2.16
C LEU A 143 -0.11 -14.04 0.71
N GLY A 144 -1.11 -14.37 -0.11
CA GLY A 144 -0.91 -14.70 -1.52
C GLY A 144 -0.30 -13.54 -2.30
N GLU A 145 -0.74 -12.31 -2.03
CA GLU A 145 -0.16 -11.11 -2.61
C GLU A 145 1.28 -10.90 -2.14
N LEU A 146 1.54 -10.90 -0.83
CA LEU A 146 2.88 -10.67 -0.28
C LEU A 146 3.91 -11.66 -0.83
N LYS A 147 3.56 -12.94 -0.97
CA LYS A 147 4.43 -13.96 -1.60
C LYS A 147 4.86 -13.54 -3.01
N LYS A 148 3.92 -13.08 -3.82
CA LYS A 148 4.19 -12.66 -5.21
C LYS A 148 4.92 -11.32 -5.26
N GLU A 149 4.61 -10.41 -4.35
CA GLU A 149 5.31 -9.13 -4.19
C GLU A 149 6.79 -9.36 -3.84
N ILE A 150 7.08 -10.23 -2.87
CA ILE A 150 8.46 -10.62 -2.49
C ILE A 150 9.24 -11.16 -3.69
N LEU A 151 8.65 -12.09 -4.45
CA LEU A 151 9.33 -12.74 -5.59
C LEU A 151 9.57 -11.81 -6.79
N THR A 152 8.92 -10.65 -6.84
CA THR A 152 8.96 -9.72 -7.98
C THR A 152 9.54 -8.34 -7.64
N ALA A 153 9.90 -8.11 -6.38
CA ALA A 153 10.56 -6.88 -5.95
C ALA A 153 12.05 -6.88 -6.28
N ASP A 154 12.66 -5.70 -6.35
CA ASP A 154 14.10 -5.48 -6.43
C ASP A 154 14.71 -5.22 -5.05
N SER A 155 13.99 -4.51 -4.18
CA SER A 155 14.31 -4.38 -2.77
C SER A 155 13.06 -4.33 -1.91
N ILE A 156 13.18 -4.77 -0.66
CA ILE A 156 12.07 -4.87 0.28
C ILE A 156 12.41 -4.13 1.56
N ASP A 157 11.51 -3.24 1.98
CA ASP A 157 11.57 -2.58 3.28
C ASP A 157 10.34 -2.99 4.10
N MET A 158 10.56 -3.61 5.25
CA MET A 158 9.51 -4.00 6.19
C MET A 158 9.62 -3.17 7.47
N LEU A 159 8.57 -2.41 7.78
CA LEU A 159 8.42 -1.68 9.03
C LEU A 159 7.27 -2.31 9.81
N VAL A 160 7.58 -3.23 10.71
CA VAL A 160 6.57 -4.08 11.35
C VAL A 160 6.82 -4.15 12.85
N SER A 161 5.81 -3.71 13.62
CA SER A 161 5.90 -3.74 15.08
C SER A 161 6.07 -5.15 15.64
N PHE A 162 5.28 -6.12 15.18
CA PHE A 162 5.28 -7.49 15.72
C PHE A 162 5.58 -8.52 14.64
N ILE A 163 6.62 -9.33 14.87
CA ILE A 163 7.03 -10.40 13.97
C ILE A 163 6.92 -11.73 14.71
N LYS A 164 5.87 -12.49 14.41
CA LYS A 164 5.66 -13.84 14.95
C LYS A 164 6.28 -14.89 14.03
N TRP A 165 6.86 -15.93 14.61
CA TRP A 165 7.40 -17.06 13.85
C TRP A 165 6.32 -17.71 12.98
N SER A 166 5.09 -17.79 13.48
CA SER A 166 3.95 -18.34 12.74
C SER A 166 3.63 -17.57 11.45
N GLY A 167 3.77 -16.24 11.46
CA GLY A 167 3.56 -15.42 10.26
C GLY A 167 4.75 -15.45 9.32
N LEU A 168 5.96 -15.31 9.87
CA LEU A 168 7.19 -15.36 9.09
C LEU A 168 7.30 -16.67 8.29
N ARG A 169 7.01 -17.81 8.93
CA ARG A 169 7.06 -19.12 8.27
C ARG A 169 6.19 -19.20 7.03
N CYS A 170 5.09 -18.44 6.96
CA CYS A 170 4.21 -18.43 5.80
C CYS A 170 4.84 -17.82 4.54
N ILE A 171 5.85 -16.95 4.69
CA ILE A 171 6.55 -16.27 3.59
C ILE A 171 8.05 -16.58 3.52
N MET A 172 8.55 -17.48 4.38
CA MET A 172 9.99 -17.73 4.52
C MET A 172 10.61 -18.26 3.24
N GLU A 173 9.94 -19.19 2.55
CA GLU A 173 10.43 -19.76 1.28
C GLU A 173 10.63 -18.67 0.23
N GLU A 174 9.68 -17.73 0.11
CA GLU A 174 9.80 -16.62 -0.83
C GLU A 174 10.89 -15.63 -0.43
N LEU A 175 11.07 -15.36 0.87
CA LEU A 175 12.16 -14.52 1.37
C LEU A 175 13.52 -15.16 1.13
N GLU A 176 13.68 -16.46 1.36
CA GLU A 176 14.90 -17.22 1.05
C GLU A 176 15.21 -17.15 -0.45
N ALA A 177 14.22 -17.37 -1.30
CA ALA A 177 14.38 -17.28 -2.75
C ALA A 177 14.71 -15.86 -3.24
N PHE A 178 14.14 -14.84 -2.64
CA PHE A 178 14.42 -13.43 -2.94
C PHE A 178 15.83 -13.03 -2.51
N THR A 179 16.17 -13.30 -1.25
CA THR A 179 17.43 -12.86 -0.63
C THR A 179 18.66 -13.56 -1.20
N ALA A 180 18.51 -14.80 -1.69
CA ALA A 180 19.59 -15.54 -2.35
C ALA A 180 20.01 -14.94 -3.71
N GLN A 181 19.21 -14.05 -4.31
CA GLN A 181 19.52 -13.45 -5.60
C GLN A 181 20.50 -12.28 -5.46
N PRO A 182 21.52 -12.16 -6.34
CA PRO A 182 22.43 -11.02 -6.35
C PRO A 182 21.69 -9.69 -6.55
N GLY A 183 22.10 -8.66 -5.80
CA GLY A 183 21.54 -7.31 -5.91
C GLY A 183 20.20 -7.10 -5.21
N LYS A 184 19.52 -8.16 -4.76
CA LYS A 184 18.32 -8.04 -3.93
C LYS A 184 18.71 -7.67 -2.51
N LYS A 185 17.87 -6.87 -1.84
CA LYS A 185 18.09 -6.44 -0.45
C LYS A 185 16.79 -6.44 0.34
N LEU A 186 16.84 -7.03 1.54
CA LEU A 186 15.76 -6.99 2.53
C LEU A 186 16.20 -6.14 3.73
N ARG A 187 15.39 -5.16 4.11
CA ARG A 187 15.59 -4.35 5.31
C ARG A 187 14.37 -4.48 6.22
N VAL A 188 14.60 -4.78 7.48
CA VAL A 188 13.52 -4.96 8.47
C VAL A 188 13.76 -4.03 9.65
N ILE A 189 12.78 -3.18 9.95
CA ILE A 189 12.70 -2.43 11.20
C ILE A 189 11.60 -3.04 12.06
N THR A 190 11.93 -3.33 13.31
CA THR A 190 10.97 -3.84 14.29
C THR A 190 11.28 -3.31 15.69
N THR A 191 10.53 -3.76 16.70
CA THR A 191 10.69 -3.35 18.09
C THR A 191 10.53 -4.54 19.03
N SER A 192 11.15 -4.45 20.22
CA SER A 192 10.88 -5.37 21.34
C SER A 192 9.66 -4.94 22.18
N TYR A 193 8.99 -3.84 21.83
CA TYR A 193 7.80 -3.35 22.52
C TYR A 193 6.70 -4.42 22.63
N MET A 194 6.06 -4.50 23.80
CA MET A 194 5.00 -5.47 24.15
C MET A 194 5.34 -6.96 24.00
N GLU A 195 6.61 -7.33 23.78
CA GLU A 195 7.07 -8.73 23.66
C GLU A 195 6.31 -9.57 22.63
N ALA A 196 5.64 -8.93 21.67
CA ALA A 196 4.85 -9.62 20.67
C ALA A 196 5.71 -10.09 19.48
N THR A 197 6.97 -9.70 19.39
CA THR A 197 7.94 -10.27 18.44
C THR A 197 8.59 -11.53 19.01
N ASP A 198 8.66 -12.61 18.22
CA ASP A 198 9.31 -13.84 18.64
C ASP A 198 10.81 -13.77 18.36
N TYR A 199 11.66 -14.08 19.35
CA TYR A 199 13.13 -14.16 19.17
C TYR A 199 13.52 -15.01 17.95
N LYS A 200 12.86 -16.16 17.80
CA LYS A 200 13.11 -17.08 16.69
C LYS A 200 12.87 -16.43 15.33
N ALA A 201 11.87 -15.57 15.20
CA ALA A 201 11.58 -14.92 13.93
C ALA A 201 12.71 -13.97 13.51
N ILE A 202 13.21 -13.16 14.44
CA ILE A 202 14.32 -12.24 14.19
C ILE A 202 15.61 -13.01 13.90
N TYR A 203 15.88 -14.06 14.69
CA TYR A 203 17.05 -14.90 14.51
C TYR A 203 17.08 -15.59 13.14
N GLU A 204 15.94 -16.09 12.64
CA GLU A 204 15.92 -16.76 11.33
C GLU A 204 15.95 -15.74 10.17
N LEU A 205 15.30 -14.58 10.32
CA LEU A 205 15.42 -13.49 9.33
C LEU A 205 16.87 -13.03 9.17
N SER A 206 17.62 -12.86 10.27
CA SER A 206 19.00 -12.34 10.20
C SER A 206 19.98 -13.33 9.58
N ARG A 207 19.58 -14.60 9.41
CA ARG A 207 20.38 -15.63 8.75
C ARG A 207 20.21 -15.62 7.23
N LEU A 208 19.21 -14.91 6.71
CA LEU A 208 19.03 -14.76 5.29
C LEU A 208 20.16 -13.90 4.69
N PRO A 209 20.70 -14.24 3.52
CA PRO A 209 21.66 -13.38 2.84
C PRO A 209 21.05 -12.02 2.52
N ASN A 210 21.86 -11.00 2.27
CA ASN A 210 21.40 -9.66 1.86
C ASN A 210 20.27 -9.07 2.72
N THR A 211 20.23 -9.41 4.01
CA THR A 211 19.17 -9.02 4.94
C THR A 211 19.76 -8.24 6.10
N ASP A 212 19.25 -7.04 6.31
CA ASP A 212 19.59 -6.19 7.45
C ASP A 212 18.37 -6.06 8.37
N ILE A 213 18.57 -6.24 9.68
CA ILE A 213 17.53 -6.04 10.68
C ILE A 213 17.97 -4.97 11.67
N LYS A 214 17.06 -4.03 11.96
CA LYS A 214 17.21 -3.08 13.05
C LYS A 214 16.05 -3.20 14.03
N VAL A 215 16.36 -3.17 15.31
CA VAL A 215 15.41 -3.35 16.41
C VAL A 215 15.48 -2.15 17.33
N SER A 216 14.34 -1.53 17.62
CA SER A 216 14.22 -0.62 18.76
C SER A 216 14.01 -1.43 20.04
N TYR A 217 14.91 -1.24 21.01
CA TYR A 217 14.87 -1.88 22.32
C TYR A 217 14.29 -0.97 23.41
N ASP A 218 14.03 0.30 23.09
CA ASP A 218 13.52 1.30 24.02
C ASP A 218 11.99 1.22 24.12
N VAL A 219 11.52 0.42 25.09
CA VAL A 219 10.09 0.17 25.31
C VAL A 219 9.34 1.35 25.95
N GLU A 220 10.05 2.35 26.48
CA GLU A 220 9.45 3.50 27.17
C GLU A 220 9.28 4.70 26.25
N ARG A 221 10.28 4.95 25.40
CA ARG A 221 10.32 6.14 24.54
C ARG A 221 9.63 5.92 23.20
N THR A 222 9.71 4.71 22.65
CA THR A 222 9.27 4.48 21.26
C THR A 222 8.24 3.39 21.14
N ARG A 223 7.05 3.84 20.72
CA ARG A 223 5.90 2.98 20.43
C ARG A 223 5.79 2.78 18.94
N LEU A 224 6.77 2.10 18.34
CA LEU A 224 6.65 1.70 16.94
C LEU A 224 5.47 0.73 16.81
N HIS A 225 4.37 1.21 16.23
CA HIS A 225 3.17 0.41 15.97
C HIS A 225 2.76 0.40 14.49
N ALA A 226 3.70 0.74 13.61
CA ALA A 226 3.49 0.66 12.17
C ALA A 226 3.50 -0.81 11.70
N LYS A 227 2.66 -1.11 10.69
CA LYS A 227 2.75 -2.33 9.89
C LYS A 227 2.70 -1.93 8.43
N ALA A 228 3.86 -1.96 7.82
CA ALA A 228 4.07 -1.38 6.52
C ALA A 228 5.11 -2.23 5.77
N TYR A 229 4.79 -2.61 4.54
CA TYR A 229 5.64 -3.44 3.68
C TYR A 229 5.79 -2.75 2.33
N LEU A 230 7.01 -2.38 1.96
CA LEU A 230 7.29 -1.73 0.69
C LEU A 230 8.11 -2.66 -0.21
N PHE A 231 7.59 -2.89 -1.40
CA PHE A 231 8.18 -3.69 -2.46
C PHE A 231 8.61 -2.76 -3.60
N LYS A 232 9.89 -2.42 -3.63
CA LYS A 232 10.47 -1.47 -4.58
C LYS A 232 10.79 -2.18 -5.88
N ARG A 233 10.50 -1.52 -7.00
CA ARG A 233 10.83 -1.99 -8.35
C ARG A 233 11.48 -0.89 -9.15
N GLU A 234 12.57 -1.20 -9.83
CA GLU A 234 13.26 -0.24 -10.72
C GLU A 234 12.39 0.18 -11.91
N THR A 235 11.34 -0.59 -12.21
CA THR A 235 10.36 -0.29 -13.27
C THR A 235 9.41 0.86 -12.95
N GLY A 236 9.44 1.42 -11.73
CA GLY A 236 8.51 2.47 -11.29
C GLY A 236 7.09 1.96 -11.02
N PHE A 237 6.96 0.67 -10.69
CA PHE A 237 5.73 0.00 -10.26
C PHE A 237 5.89 -0.55 -8.83
N SER A 238 6.51 0.25 -7.95
CA SER A 238 6.65 -0.11 -6.54
C SER A 238 5.28 -0.14 -5.86
N THR A 239 5.15 -0.99 -4.84
CA THR A 239 3.89 -1.19 -4.10
C THR A 239 4.14 -1.16 -2.61
N ALA A 240 3.27 -0.51 -1.86
CA ALA A 240 3.33 -0.46 -0.40
C ALA A 240 2.03 -1.02 0.20
N TYR A 241 2.14 -1.90 1.18
CA TYR A 241 1.01 -2.41 1.95
C TYR A 241 1.06 -1.74 3.32
N ILE A 242 0.01 -1.02 3.69
CA ILE A 242 -0.07 -0.25 4.93
C ILE A 242 -1.38 -0.59 5.63
N GLY A 243 -1.34 -0.97 6.90
CA GLY A 243 -2.57 -1.35 7.60
C GLY A 243 -2.35 -1.92 8.99
N SER A 244 -3.28 -2.78 9.40
CA SER A 244 -3.30 -3.40 10.73
C SER A 244 -2.52 -4.74 10.79
N SER A 245 -2.18 -5.35 9.65
CA SER A 245 -1.56 -6.68 9.62
C SER A 245 -0.08 -6.69 10.02
N ASN A 246 0.17 -7.15 11.26
CA ASN A 246 1.51 -7.60 11.68
C ASN A 246 1.93 -8.88 10.93
N LEU A 247 3.20 -9.26 11.02
CA LEU A 247 3.70 -10.52 10.44
C LEU A 247 3.35 -11.69 11.37
N SER A 248 2.08 -12.10 11.38
CA SER A 248 1.56 -13.23 12.15
C SER A 248 0.61 -14.06 11.30
N ASN A 249 0.46 -15.36 11.61
CA ASN A 249 -0.41 -16.22 10.80
C ASN A 249 -1.86 -15.69 10.71
N PRO A 250 -2.55 -15.34 11.82
CA PRO A 250 -3.91 -14.81 11.74
C PRO A 250 -3.99 -13.55 10.89
N ALA A 251 -3.07 -12.60 11.08
CA ALA A 251 -3.10 -11.33 10.37
C ALA A 251 -2.86 -11.43 8.86
N LEU A 252 -2.27 -12.54 8.39
CA LEU A 252 -1.99 -12.76 6.96
C LEU A 252 -3.00 -13.69 6.28
N THR A 253 -3.73 -14.53 7.03
CA THR A 253 -4.59 -15.57 6.46
C THR A 253 -6.07 -15.34 6.71
N SER A 254 -6.50 -15.31 7.96
CA SER A 254 -7.91 -15.41 8.37
C SER A 254 -8.38 -14.30 9.31
N GLY A 255 -7.51 -13.35 9.63
CA GLY A 255 -7.80 -12.20 10.48
C GLY A 255 -8.65 -11.17 9.73
N LEU A 256 -9.53 -10.50 10.47
CA LEU A 256 -10.27 -9.33 9.99
C LEU A 256 -9.33 -8.11 10.04
N GLU A 257 -8.39 -8.07 9.13
CA GLU A 257 -7.38 -7.01 9.03
C GLU A 257 -7.67 -6.11 7.84
N TRP A 258 -7.45 -4.80 8.04
CA TRP A 258 -7.63 -3.81 7.00
C TRP A 258 -6.26 -3.33 6.53
N ASN A 259 -5.98 -3.53 5.25
CA ASN A 259 -4.74 -3.08 4.63
C ASN A 259 -5.04 -2.41 3.31
N ILE A 260 -4.37 -1.30 3.04
CA ILE A 260 -4.36 -0.69 1.72
C ILE A 260 -3.05 -1.06 1.02
N LYS A 261 -3.16 -1.61 -0.19
CA LYS A 261 -2.08 -1.60 -1.17
C LYS A 261 -2.12 -0.25 -1.87
N VAL A 262 -1.05 0.51 -1.75
CA VAL A 262 -0.80 1.73 -2.49
C VAL A 262 0.21 1.41 -3.57
N THR A 263 -0.01 1.91 -4.78
CA THR A 263 0.94 1.72 -5.90
C THR A 263 1.61 3.03 -6.25
N GLU A 264 2.86 2.96 -6.73
CA GLU A 264 3.61 4.13 -7.17
C GLU A 264 2.94 4.87 -8.33
N LYS A 265 2.19 4.14 -9.18
CA LYS A 265 1.45 4.73 -10.31
C LYS A 265 0.19 5.47 -9.88
N ASP A 266 -0.45 5.02 -8.81
CA ASP A 266 -1.70 5.61 -8.33
C ASP A 266 -1.46 6.71 -7.29
N SER A 267 -0.44 6.54 -6.43
CA SER A 267 -0.09 7.53 -5.42
C SER A 267 1.42 7.59 -5.17
N PHE A 268 2.11 8.27 -6.09
CA PHE A 268 3.55 8.52 -6.01
C PHE A 268 3.95 9.17 -4.67
N ASP A 269 3.25 10.23 -4.26
CA ASP A 269 3.56 10.99 -3.05
C ASP A 269 3.53 10.12 -1.77
N ILE A 270 2.57 9.19 -1.67
CA ILE A 270 2.45 8.28 -0.52
C ILE A 270 3.64 7.32 -0.47
N VAL A 271 4.02 6.73 -1.62
CA VAL A 271 5.17 5.82 -1.70
C VAL A 271 6.47 6.56 -1.34
N ARG A 272 6.67 7.79 -1.85
CA ARG A 272 7.83 8.61 -1.51
C ARG A 272 7.87 8.97 -0.02
N LYS A 273 6.72 9.31 0.56
CA LYS A 273 6.62 9.58 2.01
C LYS A 273 6.93 8.35 2.85
N PHE A 274 6.45 7.16 2.44
CA PHE A 274 6.83 5.90 3.07
C PHE A 274 8.34 5.74 3.09
N GLU A 275 8.99 5.84 1.92
CA GLU A 275 10.43 5.66 1.78
C GLU A 275 11.20 6.65 2.64
N ALA A 276 10.86 7.94 2.57
CA ALA A 276 11.52 8.97 3.38
C ALA A 276 11.37 8.70 4.89
N THR A 277 10.18 8.25 5.32
CA THR A 277 9.93 7.90 6.73
C THR A 277 10.73 6.66 7.13
N PHE A 278 10.76 5.64 6.27
CA PHE A 278 11.55 4.43 6.50
C PHE A 278 13.03 4.76 6.62
N GLU A 279 13.58 5.58 5.73
CA GLU A 279 14.98 6.04 5.80
C GLU A 279 15.25 6.85 7.08
N SER A 280 14.32 7.70 7.51
CA SER A 280 14.47 8.42 8.77
C SER A 280 14.64 7.46 9.94
N TYR A 281 13.79 6.43 10.05
CA TYR A 281 13.92 5.42 11.11
C TYR A 281 15.15 4.53 10.91
N TRP A 282 15.46 4.17 9.67
CA TRP A 282 16.61 3.34 9.35
C TRP A 282 17.92 4.02 9.77
N ASN A 283 18.00 5.34 9.73
CA ASN A 283 19.18 6.10 10.10
C ASN A 283 19.13 6.65 11.54
N ASP A 284 18.07 6.39 12.29
CA ASP A 284 17.97 6.77 13.71
C ASP A 284 18.76 5.78 14.58
N ASN A 285 19.54 6.32 15.53
CA ASN A 285 20.35 5.55 16.48
C ASN A 285 19.51 4.72 17.45
N GLU A 286 18.22 5.05 17.60
CA GLU A 286 17.29 4.26 18.39
C GLU A 286 17.12 2.84 17.84
N PHE A 287 17.17 2.67 16.51
CA PHE A 287 17.04 1.39 15.84
C PHE A 287 18.43 0.77 15.65
N GLN A 288 18.74 -0.19 16.51
CA GLN A 288 20.06 -0.81 16.55
C GLN A 288 20.10 -2.05 15.66
N HIS A 289 21.20 -2.21 14.92
CA HIS A 289 21.41 -3.41 14.10
C HIS A 289 21.42 -4.66 14.97
N PHE A 290 20.88 -5.76 14.42
CA PHE A 290 20.90 -7.06 15.04
C PHE A 290 21.63 -8.06 14.15
N ASP A 291 22.71 -8.63 14.67
CA ASP A 291 23.48 -9.70 14.04
C ASP A 291 23.35 -11.01 14.81
N SER A 292 22.80 -12.06 14.18
CA SER A 292 22.70 -13.38 14.80
C SER A 292 24.04 -14.04 15.12
N THR A 293 25.14 -13.63 14.50
CA THR A 293 26.48 -14.16 14.79
C THR A 293 27.09 -13.53 16.05
N ASN A 294 26.56 -12.39 16.50
CA ASN A 294 27.00 -11.70 17.70
C ASN A 294 26.22 -12.16 18.94
N GLN A 295 26.93 -12.71 19.92
CA GLN A 295 26.31 -13.23 21.14
C GLN A 295 25.68 -12.13 22.01
N ASP A 296 26.24 -10.92 22.01
CA ASP A 296 25.72 -9.79 22.79
C ASP A 296 24.39 -9.30 22.22
N ASP A 297 24.25 -9.25 20.89
CA ASP A 297 22.99 -8.90 20.22
C ASP A 297 21.90 -9.93 20.52
N GLN A 298 22.24 -11.23 20.46
CA GLN A 298 21.33 -12.30 20.84
C GLN A 298 20.85 -12.17 22.29
N ASN A 299 21.77 -11.89 23.22
CA ASN A 299 21.47 -11.74 24.63
C ASN A 299 20.61 -10.49 24.88
N ARG A 300 20.96 -9.36 24.26
CA ARG A 300 20.20 -8.10 24.32
C ARG A 300 18.76 -8.32 23.86
N LEU A 301 18.56 -8.99 22.73
CA LEU A 301 17.22 -9.29 22.22
C LEU A 301 16.44 -10.23 23.13
N LYS A 302 17.05 -11.32 23.62
CA LYS A 302 16.39 -12.24 24.56
C LYS A 302 15.96 -11.51 25.83
N SER A 303 16.83 -10.68 26.41
CA SER A 303 16.52 -9.89 27.59
C SER A 303 15.42 -8.86 27.32
N ALA A 304 15.45 -8.16 26.19
CA ALA A 304 14.44 -7.16 25.85
C ALA A 304 13.04 -7.78 25.65
N LEU A 305 12.97 -9.01 25.13
CA LEU A 305 11.71 -9.75 24.91
C LEU A 305 11.22 -10.52 26.15
N SER A 306 11.91 -10.44 27.29
CA SER A 306 11.54 -11.16 28.52
C SER A 306 11.31 -10.26 29.75
N LYS A 307 11.63 -8.96 29.67
CA LYS A 307 11.57 -8.01 30.79
C LYS A 307 10.16 -7.67 31.28
N ASN A 308 9.13 -7.75 30.44
CA ASN A 308 7.73 -7.47 30.78
C ASN A 308 6.94 -8.71 31.18
N LYS A 309 7.33 -9.92 30.76
CA LYS A 309 6.68 -11.17 31.19
C LYS A 309 6.57 -11.33 32.72
N GLN A 310 7.53 -10.76 33.48
CA GLN A 310 7.51 -10.78 34.94
C GLN A 310 6.61 -9.71 35.58
N GLN A 311 6.30 -8.61 34.89
CA GLN A 311 5.37 -7.59 35.38
C GLN A 311 3.90 -7.96 35.12
N THR A 312 3.60 -8.61 33.99
CA THR A 312 2.21 -9.00 33.66
C THR A 312 1.64 -10.07 34.60
N ASP A 313 2.48 -10.90 35.22
CA ASP A 313 2.05 -11.90 36.21
C ASP A 313 1.61 -11.28 37.56
N GLN A 314 1.86 -9.98 37.78
CA GLN A 314 1.43 -9.26 38.99
C GLN A 314 0.25 -8.30 38.77
N SER A 315 -0.23 -8.13 37.53
CA SER A 315 -1.38 -7.26 37.22
C SER A 315 -2.59 -8.10 36.78
N LEU A 316 -3.58 -8.23 37.66
CA LEU A 316 -4.92 -8.77 37.38
C LEU A 316 -5.53 -8.12 36.12
N PRO A 317 -6.32 -8.86 35.32
CA PRO A 317 -6.90 -8.33 34.09
C PRO A 317 -7.99 -7.30 34.41
N PHE A 318 -7.81 -6.08 33.90
CA PHE A 318 -8.89 -5.12 33.75
C PHE A 318 -9.94 -5.68 32.79
N LEU A 319 -11.07 -6.14 33.34
CA LEU A 319 -12.28 -6.37 32.55
C LEU A 319 -12.85 -5.00 32.14
N PHE A 320 -12.77 -4.67 30.86
CA PHE A 320 -13.69 -3.69 30.27
C PHE A 320 -15.04 -4.37 30.07
N ALA A 321 -15.97 -4.17 31.00
CA ALA A 321 -17.38 -4.43 30.74
C ALA A 321 -17.95 -3.22 29.98
N ILE A 322 -18.25 -3.41 28.69
CA ILE A 322 -19.04 -2.47 27.91
C ILE A 322 -20.51 -2.83 28.20
N GLN A 323 -21.20 -2.03 29.01
CA GLN A 323 -22.67 -2.05 29.05
C GLN A 323 -23.19 -1.07 27.99
N PRO A 324 -24.16 -1.46 27.14
CA PRO A 324 -24.90 -0.51 26.33
C PRO A 324 -25.82 0.31 27.23
N ASP A 325 -25.69 1.64 27.20
CA ASP A 325 -26.68 2.55 27.78
C ASP A 325 -27.94 2.56 26.90
N ASP A 326 -28.97 1.84 27.33
CA ASP A 326 -30.34 1.99 26.83
C ASP A 326 -30.91 3.32 27.35
N THR A 327 -30.60 4.43 26.67
CA THR A 327 -31.41 5.67 26.81
C THR A 327 -32.25 5.85 25.56
N GLY A 328 -33.29 5.04 25.45
CA GLY A 328 -34.50 5.36 24.70
C GLY A 328 -35.30 6.41 25.47
N VAL A 329 -35.24 7.65 25.03
CA VAL A 329 -36.10 8.73 25.53
C VAL A 329 -37.53 8.51 25.05
N PHE A 330 -38.47 8.28 25.97
CA PHE A 330 -39.87 8.67 25.81
C PHE A 330 -40.43 9.23 27.13
N PHE A 331 -41.09 10.38 27.00
CA PHE A 331 -41.77 11.18 28.02
C PHE A 331 -42.81 10.41 28.85
N THR A 332 -43.02 10.77 30.13
CA THR A 332 -44.24 11.44 30.67
C THR A 332 -44.34 11.43 32.21
N HIS A 333 -44.82 12.56 32.75
CA HIS A 333 -45.44 12.83 34.08
C HIS A 333 -44.53 12.72 35.32
N LEU A 334 -44.41 13.70 36.22
CA LEU A 334 -45.22 14.87 36.60
C LEU A 334 -44.28 15.97 37.14
#